data_AF-S9UFU5-F1
#
_entry.id   AF-S9UFU5-F1
#
_cell.length_a   1.000
_cell.length_b   1.000
_cell.length_c   1.000
_cell.angle_alpha   90.00
_cell.angle_beta   90.00
_cell.angle_gamma   90.00
#
_symmetry.space_group_name_H-M   'P 1'
#
loop_
_entity.id
_entity.type
_entity.pdbx_description
1 polymer ?
#
loop_
_entity_poly.entity_id
_entity_poly.type
_entity_poly.pdbx_seq_one_letter_code
_entity_poly.pdbx_strand_id
1 'polypeptide(L)'
;MIFLTEPAFVLEETTFIIWTQYEKEQWLGSKDYSEEYCGLFQILLGGAEYYHSWASQFYEIDLELAQVKRMFKLEPIDNSVLKQLNKDLEIADIVDDLEEIGYPYVK
;
A
#
# COMPACT_ATOMS: atom_id res chain seq x y z
N MET A 1 -11.75 10.76 -26.58
CA MET A 1 -10.36 10.50 -26.16
C MET A 1 -9.67 11.82 -25.78
N ILE A 2 -10.34 12.68 -25.01
CA ILE A 2 -9.89 14.05 -24.70
C ILE A 2 -9.04 14.09 -23.42
N PHE A 3 -9.29 13.16 -22.49
CA PHE A 3 -8.58 13.08 -21.21
C PHE A 3 -7.05 12.89 -21.33
N LEU A 4 -6.58 12.06 -22.27
CA LEU A 4 -5.14 11.81 -22.46
C LEU A 4 -4.42 12.97 -23.16
N THR A 5 -5.15 13.93 -23.71
CA THR A 5 -4.58 15.10 -24.38
C THR A 5 -4.60 16.35 -23.50
N GLU A 6 -5.00 16.22 -22.23
CA GLU A 6 -5.03 17.34 -21.29
C GLU A 6 -3.60 17.85 -21.03
N PRO A 7 -3.34 19.17 -21.16
CA PRO A 7 -2.00 19.74 -20.94
C PRO A 7 -1.43 19.49 -19.54
N ALA A 8 -2.28 19.14 -18.57
CA ALA A 8 -1.87 18.77 -17.22
C ALA A 8 -1.12 17.43 -17.15
N PHE A 9 -1.19 16.58 -18.19
CA PHE A 9 -0.49 15.31 -18.25
C PHE A 9 0.72 15.37 -19.18
N VAL A 10 1.90 15.06 -18.63
CA VAL A 10 3.12 14.86 -19.43
C VAL A 10 3.27 13.35 -19.68
N LEU A 11 2.62 12.85 -20.73
CA LEU A 11 2.55 11.41 -21.04
C LEU A 11 3.92 10.75 -21.17
N GLU A 12 4.90 11.50 -21.67
CA GLU A 12 6.27 11.03 -21.94
C GLU A 12 7.07 10.81 -20.66
N GLU A 13 6.82 11.61 -19.61
CA GLU A 13 7.54 11.57 -18.34
C GLU A 13 6.77 10.82 -17.24
N THR A 14 5.52 10.44 -17.50
CA THR A 14 4.69 9.74 -16.51
C THR A 14 4.93 8.22 -16.56
N THR A 15 5.26 7.64 -15.40
CA THR A 15 5.48 6.20 -15.24
C THR A 15 4.22 5.39 -15.51
N PHE A 16 3.08 5.78 -14.92
CA PHE A 16 1.77 5.14 -15.14
C PHE A 16 0.64 6.14 -15.26
N ILE A 17 -0.19 5.94 -16.28
CA ILE A 17 -1.54 6.49 -16.38
C ILE A 17 -2.46 5.29 -16.61
N ILE A 18 -3.23 4.97 -15.58
CA ILE A 18 -4.19 3.86 -15.57
C ILE A 18 -5.55 4.38 -15.12
N TRP A 19 -6.62 3.90 -15.75
CA TRP A 19 -7.99 4.27 -15.39
C TRP A 19 -8.93 3.09 -15.62
N THR A 20 -10.06 3.09 -14.93
CA THR A 20 -11.16 2.16 -15.20
C THR A 20 -12.30 2.89 -15.86
N GLN A 21 -13.02 2.21 -16.75
CA GLN A 21 -14.31 2.69 -17.26
C GLN A 21 -15.40 1.89 -16.57
N TYR A 22 -16.30 2.59 -15.87
CA TYR A 22 -17.38 1.97 -15.07
C TYR A 22 -18.12 0.86 -15.85
N GLU A 23 -18.42 1.13 -17.12
CA GLU A 23 -19.17 0.21 -17.99
C GLU A 23 -18.40 -1.06 -18.40
N LYS A 24 -17.06 -1.03 -18.34
CA LYS A 24 -16.22 -2.10 -18.88
C LYS A 24 -15.56 -2.97 -17.82
N GLU A 25 -15.66 -2.59 -16.54
CA GLU A 25 -15.05 -3.28 -15.40
C GLU A 25 -13.59 -3.70 -15.61
N GLN A 26 -12.86 -2.96 -16.46
CA GLN A 26 -11.49 -3.26 -16.84
C GLN A 26 -10.61 -2.02 -16.66
N TRP A 27 -9.39 -2.26 -16.20
CA TRP A 27 -8.35 -1.25 -16.15
C TRP A 27 -7.72 -1.08 -17.53
N LEU A 28 -7.55 0.16 -17.95
CA LEU A 28 -6.88 0.58 -19.16
C LEU A 28 -5.63 1.37 -18.81
N GLY A 29 -4.62 1.30 -19.67
CA GLY A 29 -3.39 2.08 -19.58
C GLY A 29 -3.25 3.04 -20.77
N SER A 30 -2.48 4.12 -20.60
CA SER A 30 -2.13 5.01 -21.72
C SER A 30 -1.22 4.36 -22.75
N LYS A 31 -0.51 3.31 -22.34
CA LYS A 31 0.42 2.48 -23.13
C LYS A 31 0.46 1.08 -22.53
N ASP A 32 1.03 0.14 -23.28
CA ASP A 32 1.42 -1.16 -22.74
C ASP A 32 2.65 -0.97 -21.84
N TYR A 33 2.55 -1.46 -20.60
CA TYR A 33 3.65 -1.39 -19.64
C TYR A 33 4.46 -2.69 -19.68
N SER A 34 5.79 -2.57 -19.66
CA SER A 34 6.65 -3.75 -19.56
C SER A 34 6.46 -4.43 -18.20
N GLU A 35 6.79 -5.73 -18.12
CA GLU A 35 6.77 -6.47 -16.86
C GLU A 35 7.67 -5.82 -15.79
N GLU A 36 8.79 -5.21 -16.21
CA GLU A 36 9.69 -4.46 -15.32
C GLU A 36 8.98 -3.29 -14.65
N TYR A 37 8.24 -2.46 -15.41
CA TYR A 37 7.44 -1.39 -14.82
C TYR A 37 6.36 -1.96 -13.91
N CYS A 38 5.67 -3.02 -14.32
CA CYS A 38 4.65 -3.68 -13.49
C CYS A 38 5.22 -4.19 -12.14
N GLY A 39 6.54 -4.41 -12.04
CA GLY A 39 7.24 -4.69 -10.79
C GLY A 39 7.00 -3.63 -9.70
N LEU A 40 6.78 -2.37 -10.06
CA LEU A 40 6.48 -1.28 -9.11
C LEU A 40 5.15 -1.49 -8.37
N PHE A 41 4.21 -2.24 -8.94
CA PHE A 41 2.94 -2.58 -8.29
C PHE A 41 3.04 -3.75 -7.32
N GLN A 42 4.19 -4.42 -7.22
CA GLN A 42 4.35 -5.55 -6.29
C GLN A 42 4.19 -5.12 -4.83
N ILE A 43 4.40 -3.86 -4.48
CA ILE A 43 4.09 -3.36 -3.14
C ILE A 43 2.59 -3.45 -2.81
N LEU A 44 1.73 -3.37 -3.82
CA LEU A 44 0.27 -3.49 -3.70
C LEU A 44 -0.20 -4.94 -3.89
N LEU A 45 0.46 -5.70 -4.77
CA LEU A 45 0.00 -7.01 -5.22
C LEU A 45 0.71 -8.20 -4.55
N GLY A 46 1.96 -8.01 -4.12
CA GLY A 46 2.84 -9.06 -3.61
C GLY A 46 2.54 -9.49 -2.17
N GLY A 47 1.54 -8.88 -1.52
CA GLY A 47 1.07 -9.27 -0.20
C GLY A 47 2.08 -9.03 0.92
N ALA A 48 1.85 -9.70 2.05
CA ALA A 48 2.61 -9.50 3.28
C ALA A 48 4.10 -9.88 3.13
N GLU A 49 4.40 -10.95 2.39
CA GLU A 49 5.77 -11.42 2.15
C GLU A 49 6.58 -10.40 1.34
N TYR A 50 5.99 -9.87 0.27
CA TYR A 50 6.67 -8.86 -0.53
C TYR A 50 6.86 -7.57 0.26
N TYR A 51 5.79 -7.10 0.93
CA TYR A 51 5.87 -5.90 1.78
C TYR A 51 6.92 -6.05 2.87
N HIS A 52 6.98 -7.20 3.56
CA HIS A 52 7.99 -7.48 4.60
C HIS A 52 9.42 -7.38 4.05
N SER A 53 9.71 -8.08 2.95
CA SER A 53 11.04 -8.05 2.32
C SER A 53 11.44 -6.63 1.89
N TRP A 54 10.52 -5.91 1.25
CA TRP A 54 10.73 -4.53 0.83
C TRP A 54 10.93 -3.59 2.04
N ALA A 55 10.07 -3.65 3.05
CA ALA A 55 10.09 -2.77 4.21
C ALA A 55 11.36 -3.00 5.06
N SER A 56 11.79 -4.25 5.21
CA SER A 56 13.03 -4.58 5.91
C SER A 56 14.26 -4.00 5.21
N GLN A 57 14.29 -3.99 3.88
CA GLN A 57 15.38 -3.36 3.11
C GLN A 57 15.30 -1.84 3.13
N PHE A 58 14.10 -1.27 2.95
CA PHE A 58 13.90 0.17 2.79
C PHE A 58 14.04 0.94 4.11
N TYR A 59 13.45 0.43 5.19
CA TYR A 59 13.53 1.05 6.52
C TYR A 59 14.71 0.52 7.34
N GLU A 60 15.45 -0.46 6.84
CA GLU A 60 16.56 -1.12 7.54
C GLU A 60 16.13 -1.70 8.91
N ILE A 61 14.91 -2.26 8.97
CA ILE A 61 14.33 -2.83 10.20
C ILE A 61 14.23 -4.36 10.13
N ASP A 62 14.43 -4.99 11.29
CA ASP A 62 14.13 -6.40 11.50
C ASP A 62 12.77 -6.54 12.19
N LEU A 63 11.75 -6.90 11.40
CA LEU A 63 10.39 -7.14 11.87
C LEU A 63 10.02 -8.59 11.59
N GLU A 64 9.33 -9.23 12.53
CA GLU A 64 8.83 -10.59 12.29
C GLU A 64 7.76 -10.60 11.19
N LEU A 65 7.95 -11.43 10.16
CA LEU A 65 6.97 -11.62 9.07
C LEU A 65 5.57 -11.99 9.60
N ALA A 66 5.50 -12.71 10.72
CA ALA A 66 4.23 -13.05 11.36
C ALA A 66 3.41 -11.80 11.72
N GLN A 67 4.05 -10.72 12.19
CA GLN A 67 3.36 -9.48 12.54
C GLN A 67 2.82 -8.77 11.30
N VAL A 68 3.62 -8.70 10.22
CA VAL A 68 3.17 -8.13 8.94
C VAL A 68 1.96 -8.89 8.41
N LYS A 69 1.97 -10.22 8.48
CA LYS A 69 0.84 -11.07 8.07
C LYS A 69 -0.43 -10.80 8.87
N ARG A 70 -0.32 -10.50 10.16
CA ARG A 70 -1.47 -10.13 11.00
C ARG A 70 -2.07 -8.80 10.54
N MET A 71 -1.22 -7.83 10.19
CA MET A 71 -1.68 -6.53 9.69
C MET A 71 -2.44 -6.66 8.37
N PHE A 72 -1.92 -7.46 7.44
CA PHE A 72 -2.59 -7.73 6.15
C PHE A 72 -3.91 -8.49 6.29
N LYS A 73 -4.13 -9.19 7.41
CA LYS A 73 -5.39 -9.88 7.72
C LYS A 73 -6.40 -9.01 8.46
N LEU A 74 -6.07 -7.74 8.72
CA LEU A 74 -6.88 -6.83 9.53
C LEU A 74 -7.19 -7.45 10.91
N GLU A 75 -6.20 -8.13 11.51
CA GLU A 75 -6.35 -8.55 12.89
C GLU A 75 -6.33 -7.31 13.80
N PRO A 76 -7.23 -7.22 14.80
CA PRO A 76 -7.21 -6.11 15.74
C PRO A 76 -5.87 -5.96 16.45
N ILE A 77 -5.39 -4.71 16.55
CA ILE A 77 -4.17 -4.39 17.31
C ILE A 77 -4.50 -3.82 18.68
N ASP A 78 -3.62 -4.09 19.64
CA ASP A 78 -3.64 -3.53 20.99
C ASP A 78 -2.26 -2.94 21.33
N ASN A 79 -2.11 -2.34 22.51
CA ASN A 79 -0.83 -1.81 22.97
C ASN A 79 0.28 -2.87 23.02
N SER A 80 -0.03 -4.13 23.34
CA SER A 80 0.98 -5.20 23.38
C SER A 80 1.56 -5.47 21.99
N VAL A 81 0.72 -5.55 20.97
CA VAL A 81 1.14 -5.71 19.57
C VAL A 81 1.84 -4.47 19.07
N LEU A 82 1.31 -3.28 19.36
CA LEU A 82 1.89 -2.02 18.89
C LEU A 82 3.30 -1.82 19.45
N LYS A 83 3.54 -2.15 20.71
CA LYS A 83 4.88 -2.06 21.34
C LYS A 83 5.91 -3.02 20.73
N GLN A 84 5.48 -4.08 20.04
CA GLN A 84 6.38 -4.95 19.26
C GLN A 84 6.81 -4.28 17.94
N LEU A 85 5.99 -3.38 17.38
CA LEU A 85 6.29 -2.62 16.17
C LEU A 85 7.07 -1.34 16.50
N ASN A 86 6.60 -0.60 17.52
CA ASN A 86 7.20 0.64 17.97
C ASN A 86 6.99 0.80 19.48
N LYS A 87 8.09 0.73 20.24
CA LYS A 87 8.08 0.78 21.71
C LYS A 87 7.59 2.12 22.27
N ASP A 88 7.62 3.17 21.47
CA ASP A 88 7.30 4.52 21.91
C ASP A 88 5.84 4.90 21.65
N LEU A 89 5.08 4.07 20.90
CA LEU A 89 3.68 4.34 20.56
C LEU A 89 2.68 3.57 21.44
N GLU A 90 1.55 4.19 21.70
CA GLU A 90 0.35 3.59 22.27
C GLU A 90 -0.85 3.78 21.32
N ILE A 91 -1.89 2.95 21.46
CA ILE A 91 -3.12 3.06 20.67
C ILE A 91 -3.74 4.44 20.84
N ALA A 92 -3.62 5.06 22.02
CA ALA A 92 -4.09 6.41 22.27
C ALA A 92 -3.42 7.47 21.39
N ASP A 93 -2.19 7.24 20.92
CA ASP A 93 -1.44 8.16 20.07
C ASP A 93 -1.87 8.09 18.60
N ILE A 94 -2.50 6.99 18.18
CA ILE A 94 -2.84 6.71 16.77
C ILE A 94 -4.32 6.37 16.55
N VAL A 95 -5.17 6.60 17.56
CA VAL A 95 -6.60 6.21 17.51
C VAL A 95 -7.34 6.90 16.37
N ASP A 96 -7.07 8.19 16.15
CA ASP A 96 -7.71 8.98 15.10
C ASP A 96 -7.31 8.45 13.71
N ASP A 97 -6.05 8.08 13.52
CA ASP A 97 -5.55 7.48 12.26
C ASP A 97 -6.21 6.12 11.99
N LEU A 98 -6.33 5.28 13.01
CA LEU A 98 -6.96 3.95 12.91
C LEU A 98 -8.44 4.07 12.55
N GLU A 99 -9.15 5.04 13.12
CA GLU A 99 -10.54 5.34 12.79
C GLU A 99 -10.68 5.91 11.37
N GLU A 100 -9.77 6.78 10.93
CA GLU A 100 -9.77 7.36 9.57
C GLU A 100 -9.63 6.27 8.49
N ILE A 101 -8.68 5.35 8.66
CA ILE A 101 -8.42 4.30 7.67
C ILE A 101 -9.29 3.04 7.87
N GLY A 102 -10.08 2.99 8.96
CA GLY A 102 -10.97 1.87 9.28
C GLY A 102 -10.23 0.60 9.71
N TYR A 103 -9.06 0.72 10.35
CA TYR A 103 -8.29 -0.42 10.83
C TYR A 103 -8.78 -0.86 12.23
N PRO A 104 -8.97 -2.17 12.50
CA PRO A 104 -9.50 -2.63 13.77
C PRO A 104 -8.50 -2.53 14.93
N TYR A 105 -8.96 -2.11 16.10
CA TYR A 105 -8.14 -1.99 17.30
C TYR A 105 -8.91 -2.33 18.58
N VAL A 106 -8.16 -2.61 19.66
CA VAL A 106 -8.68 -2.85 21.01
C VAL A 106 -8.24 -1.69 21.90
N LYS A 107 -9.20 -1.10 22.61
CA LYS A 107 -8.98 -0.03 23.59
C LYS A 107 -8.35 -0.55 24.87
#